data_AF-A0A8S9B9T7-F1
#
_entry.id   AF-A0A8S9B9T7-F1
#
_cell.length_a   1.000
_cell.length_b   1.000
_cell.length_c   1.000
_cell.angle_alpha   90.00
_cell.angle_beta   90.00
_cell.angle_gamma   90.00
#
_symmetry.space_group_name_H-M   'P 1'
#
loop_
_entity.id
_entity.type
_entity.pdbx_description
1 polymer ?
#
loop_
_entity_poly.entity_id
_entity_poly.type
_entity_poly.pdbx_seq_one_letter_code
_entity_poly.pdbx_strand_id
1 'polypeptide(L)'
;MTTKPSKVIHFGPYEVTDQVFYNTPLCYALVNIKPILPGHVLVIPYRAVRRLTDLIPEEVSDLFTTVQKVQKMLARNFFRGNEATGKIEDGSFNIAIQDGPESGQTVAHLHCHIIPRTKDSSGEGDGIYDRLQGEEGNVGGGLWDLQRPIPIGKFPKIEDIDRKSRSADDMNQEAAFLRKQMELVE
;
A
#
# COMPACT_ATOMS: atom_id res chain seq x y z
N MET A 1 -17.70 -3.13 -2.72
CA MET A 1 -18.33 -2.23 -3.71
C MET A 1 -17.28 -1.20 -4.13
N THR A 2 -17.22 -0.81 -5.41
CA THR A 2 -16.14 0.04 -6.01
C THR A 2 -16.35 1.55 -5.85
N THR A 3 -17.43 1.96 -5.19
CA THR A 3 -17.77 3.37 -4.94
C THR A 3 -16.98 3.95 -3.77
N LYS A 4 -16.83 5.28 -3.76
CA LYS A 4 -16.21 6.03 -2.65
C LYS A 4 -16.89 5.64 -1.33
N PRO A 5 -16.13 5.32 -0.27
CA PRO A 5 -16.73 4.88 1.00
C PRO A 5 -17.63 5.96 1.59
N SER A 6 -18.80 5.56 2.09
CA SER A 6 -19.80 6.45 2.69
C SER A 6 -19.48 6.81 4.14
N LYS A 7 -18.56 6.09 4.77
CA LYS A 7 -18.07 6.33 6.13
C LYS A 7 -16.63 6.83 6.07
N VAL A 8 -16.27 7.69 7.02
CA VAL A 8 -14.90 8.18 7.19
C VAL A 8 -13.98 7.01 7.54
N ILE A 9 -12.86 6.86 6.83
CA ILE A 9 -11.89 5.78 7.02
C ILE A 9 -10.60 6.36 7.59
N HIS A 10 -10.05 5.69 8.61
CA HIS A 10 -8.80 6.07 9.23
C HIS A 10 -7.74 4.98 9.07
N PHE A 11 -6.52 5.38 8.76
CA PHE A 11 -5.33 4.57 8.85
C PHE A 11 -4.49 5.05 10.05
N GLY A 12 -4.60 4.36 11.19
CA GLY A 12 -4.02 4.88 12.44
C GLY A 12 -4.69 6.20 12.81
N PRO A 13 -3.95 7.28 13.07
CA PRO A 13 -4.53 8.60 13.35
C PRO A 13 -4.95 9.39 12.10
N TYR A 14 -4.72 8.87 10.89
CA TYR A 14 -4.86 9.64 9.65
C TYR A 14 -6.19 9.33 8.95
N GLU A 15 -6.96 10.37 8.60
CA GLU A 15 -8.11 10.21 7.70
C GLU A 15 -7.63 9.98 6.26
N VAL A 16 -8.15 8.93 5.62
CA VAL A 16 -7.70 8.47 4.28
C VAL A 16 -8.85 8.19 3.32
N THR A 17 -10.08 8.62 3.65
CA THR A 17 -11.33 8.27 2.96
C THR A 17 -11.24 8.43 1.43
N ASP A 18 -10.63 9.52 0.96
CA ASP A 18 -10.58 9.90 -0.45
C ASP A 18 -9.54 9.09 -1.25
N GLN A 19 -8.55 8.54 -0.55
CA GLN A 19 -7.45 7.77 -1.12
C GLN A 19 -7.75 6.25 -1.17
N VAL A 20 -8.87 5.82 -0.56
CA VAL A 20 -9.32 4.41 -0.60
C VAL A 20 -9.94 4.08 -1.94
N PHE A 21 -9.38 3.08 -2.65
CA PHE A 21 -9.84 2.67 -3.98
C PHE A 21 -10.62 1.35 -4.00
N TYR A 22 -10.61 0.59 -2.92
CA TYR A 22 -11.40 -0.64 -2.80
C TYR A 22 -11.74 -0.92 -1.34
N ASN A 23 -12.87 -1.57 -1.09
CA ASN A 23 -13.25 -2.02 0.25
C ASN A 23 -14.11 -3.30 0.20
N THR A 24 -13.94 -4.08 1.25
CA THR A 24 -14.71 -5.26 1.63
C THR A 24 -15.37 -4.98 3.00
N PRO A 25 -16.12 -5.93 3.59
CA PRO A 25 -16.66 -5.73 4.92
C PRO A 25 -15.61 -5.54 6.03
N LEU A 26 -14.42 -6.15 5.91
CA LEU A 26 -13.40 -6.13 6.99
C LEU A 26 -12.11 -5.40 6.61
N CYS A 27 -11.86 -5.12 5.33
CA CYS A 27 -10.65 -4.46 4.85
C CYS A 27 -10.92 -3.34 3.84
N TYR A 28 -9.90 -2.52 3.59
CA TYR A 28 -9.86 -1.52 2.54
C TYR A 28 -8.48 -1.45 1.89
N ALA A 29 -8.45 -0.99 0.64
CA ALA A 29 -7.22 -0.79 -0.12
C ALA A 29 -6.99 0.70 -0.38
N LEU A 30 -5.75 1.15 -0.18
CA LEU A 30 -5.36 2.55 -0.07
C LEU A 30 -4.14 2.83 -0.97
N VAL A 31 -4.15 3.95 -1.71
CA VAL A 31 -2.95 4.39 -2.45
C VAL A 31 -1.88 4.93 -1.50
N ASN A 32 -0.60 4.66 -1.78
CA ASN A 32 0.50 5.04 -0.88
C ASN A 32 0.99 6.47 -1.14
N ILE A 33 1.16 7.29 -0.12
CA ILE A 33 1.64 8.67 -0.28
C ILE A 33 3.08 8.79 -0.80
N LYS A 34 3.95 7.85 -0.42
CA LYS A 34 5.34 7.76 -0.87
C LYS A 34 5.57 6.38 -1.51
N PRO A 35 5.09 6.16 -2.74
CA PRO A 35 5.21 4.86 -3.37
C PRO A 35 6.69 4.58 -3.74
N ILE A 36 7.22 3.46 -3.23
CA ILE A 36 8.52 2.89 -3.65
C ILE A 36 8.58 2.75 -5.18
N LEU A 37 7.58 2.08 -5.77
CA LEU A 37 7.43 1.94 -7.22
C LEU A 37 6.02 2.35 -7.66
N PRO A 38 5.80 2.74 -8.93
CA PRO A 38 4.46 2.98 -9.47
C PRO A 38 3.53 1.80 -9.19
N GLY A 39 2.32 2.09 -8.68
CA GLY A 39 1.36 1.04 -8.31
C GLY A 39 1.58 0.42 -6.92
N HIS A 40 2.52 0.93 -6.11
CA HIS A 40 2.64 0.56 -4.70
C HIS A 40 1.40 1.04 -3.92
N VAL A 41 0.60 0.08 -3.47
CA VAL A 41 -0.61 0.29 -2.68
C VAL A 41 -0.59 -0.53 -1.38
N LEU A 42 -1.54 -0.23 -0.49
CA LEU A 42 -1.71 -0.89 0.81
C LEU A 42 -3.06 -1.59 0.89
N VAL A 43 -3.14 -2.71 1.60
CA VAL A 43 -4.41 -3.31 2.07
C VAL A 43 -4.39 -3.39 3.59
N ILE A 44 -5.48 -2.94 4.21
CA ILE A 44 -5.54 -2.59 5.63
C ILE A 44 -6.88 -3.09 6.20
N PRO A 45 -6.92 -3.79 7.35
CA PRO A 45 -8.16 -4.10 8.04
C PRO A 45 -8.83 -2.81 8.55
N TYR A 46 -10.15 -2.79 8.68
CA TYR A 46 -10.85 -1.67 9.32
C TYR A 46 -10.57 -1.61 10.83
N ARG A 47 -10.46 -2.77 11.48
CA ARG A 47 -10.12 -2.83 12.90
C ARG A 47 -8.65 -2.49 13.08
N ALA A 48 -8.40 -1.41 13.80
CA ALA A 48 -7.06 -0.88 14.07
C ALA A 48 -6.25 -1.79 15.01
N VAL A 49 -5.76 -2.91 14.47
CA VAL A 49 -4.84 -3.82 15.15
C VAL A 49 -3.39 -3.45 14.88
N ARG A 50 -2.49 -3.77 15.80
CA ARG A 50 -1.06 -3.44 15.64
C ARG A 50 -0.30 -4.57 14.96
N ARG A 51 -0.64 -5.81 15.31
CA ARG A 51 0.10 -7.00 14.92
C ARG A 51 -0.72 -7.93 14.04
N LEU A 52 -0.05 -8.75 13.23
CA LEU A 52 -0.72 -9.78 12.44
C LEU A 52 -1.44 -10.80 13.33
N THR A 53 -0.85 -11.12 14.49
CA THR A 53 -1.41 -12.03 15.50
C THR A 53 -2.68 -11.50 16.18
N ASP A 54 -2.97 -10.21 16.04
CA ASP A 54 -4.16 -9.61 16.64
C ASP A 54 -5.41 -9.82 15.79
N LEU A 55 -5.27 -10.26 14.54
CA LEU A 55 -6.39 -10.52 13.61
C LEU A 55 -7.17 -11.77 13.99
N ILE A 56 -8.49 -11.72 13.74
CA ILE A 56 -9.33 -12.93 13.79
C ILE A 56 -9.26 -13.67 12.44
N PRO A 57 -9.58 -14.98 12.37
CA PRO A 57 -9.47 -15.77 11.15
C PRO A 57 -10.20 -15.18 9.94
N GLU A 58 -11.37 -14.56 10.17
CA GLU A 58 -12.18 -13.92 9.14
C GLU A 58 -11.46 -12.71 8.53
N GLU A 59 -10.78 -11.90 9.35
CA GLU A 59 -9.99 -10.76 8.88
C GLU A 59 -8.73 -11.22 8.15
N VAL A 60 -8.07 -12.29 8.61
CA VAL A 60 -6.93 -12.87 7.88
C VAL A 60 -7.37 -13.31 6.47
N SER A 61 -8.51 -13.99 6.38
CA SER A 61 -9.07 -14.44 5.10
C SER A 61 -9.43 -13.25 4.20
N ASP A 62 -10.15 -12.26 4.72
CA ASP A 62 -10.56 -11.08 3.96
C ASP A 62 -9.34 -10.22 3.52
N LEU A 63 -8.32 -10.10 4.37
CA LEU A 63 -7.08 -9.39 4.07
C LEU A 63 -6.38 -10.01 2.86
N PHE A 64 -6.09 -11.31 2.89
CA PHE A 64 -5.32 -11.95 1.82
C PHE A 64 -6.12 -12.20 0.55
N THR A 65 -7.44 -12.40 0.63
CA THR A 65 -8.30 -12.44 -0.56
C THR A 65 -8.39 -11.07 -1.21
N THR A 66 -8.43 -9.99 -0.43
CA THR A 66 -8.33 -8.61 -0.94
C THR A 66 -6.97 -8.36 -1.59
N VAL A 67 -5.87 -8.77 -0.97
CA VAL A 67 -4.51 -8.69 -1.55
C VAL A 67 -4.46 -9.38 -2.91
N GLN A 68 -4.98 -10.61 -3.02
CA GLN A 68 -5.01 -11.35 -4.28
C GLN A 68 -5.78 -10.60 -5.37
N LYS A 69 -6.94 -10.02 -5.03
CA LYS A 69 -7.77 -9.27 -6.00
C LYS A 69 -7.08 -7.98 -6.45
N VAL A 70 -6.45 -7.25 -5.52
CA VAL A 70 -5.67 -6.05 -5.84
C VAL A 70 -4.47 -6.40 -6.72
N GLN A 71 -3.75 -7.49 -6.46
CA GLN A 71 -2.65 -7.94 -7.32
C GLN A 71 -3.10 -8.19 -8.77
N LYS A 72 -4.24 -8.86 -8.97
CA LYS A 72 -4.79 -9.09 -10.32
C LYS A 72 -5.06 -7.77 -11.05
N MET A 73 -5.65 -6.79 -10.35
CA MET A 73 -5.89 -5.46 -10.90
C MET A 73 -4.59 -4.72 -11.22
N LEU A 74 -3.59 -4.77 -10.34
CA LEU A 74 -2.30 -4.12 -10.59
C LEU A 74 -1.56 -4.79 -11.75
N ALA A 75 -1.58 -6.11 -11.87
CA ALA A 75 -0.96 -6.82 -12.97
C ALA A 75 -1.52 -6.35 -14.32
N ARG A 76 -2.85 -6.26 -14.42
CA ARG A 76 -3.55 -5.76 -15.62
C ARG A 76 -3.09 -4.36 -16.03
N ASN A 77 -2.82 -3.49 -15.06
CA ASN A 77 -2.57 -2.06 -15.28
C ASN A 77 -1.09 -1.69 -15.40
N PHE A 78 -0.23 -2.34 -14.63
CA PHE A 78 1.17 -1.95 -14.47
C PHE A 78 2.14 -2.88 -15.21
N PHE A 79 1.73 -4.12 -15.49
CA PHE A 79 2.57 -5.00 -16.30
C PHE A 79 2.39 -4.70 -17.79
N ARG A 80 3.47 -4.92 -18.53
CA ARG A 80 3.56 -4.68 -19.97
C ARG A 80 3.95 -6.00 -20.62
N GLY A 81 2.95 -6.72 -21.11
CA GLY A 81 3.13 -7.90 -21.95
C GLY A 81 3.01 -7.54 -23.43
N ASN A 82 2.89 -8.56 -24.27
CA ASN A 82 2.64 -8.40 -25.72
C ASN A 82 1.17 -8.06 -26.04
N GLU A 83 0.31 -7.96 -25.03
CA GLU A 83 -1.14 -7.75 -25.18
C GLU A 83 -1.58 -6.37 -24.68
N ALA A 84 -2.85 -6.02 -24.95
CA ALA A 84 -3.43 -4.74 -24.55
C ALA A 84 -3.53 -4.56 -23.02
N THR A 85 -3.49 -5.66 -22.25
CA THR A 85 -3.54 -5.66 -20.78
C THR A 85 -2.52 -6.66 -20.23
N GLY A 86 -1.83 -6.29 -19.16
CA GLY A 86 -0.85 -7.17 -18.52
C GLY A 86 -1.49 -8.39 -17.86
N LYS A 87 -0.72 -9.47 -17.71
CA LYS A 87 -1.10 -10.70 -17.01
C LYS A 87 -0.17 -10.95 -15.85
N ILE A 88 -0.57 -11.81 -14.90
CA ILE A 88 0.21 -12.06 -13.68
C ILE A 88 1.64 -12.56 -14.00
N GLU A 89 1.79 -13.31 -15.09
CA GLU A 89 3.05 -13.85 -15.60
C GLU A 89 3.97 -12.82 -16.27
N ASP A 90 3.48 -11.61 -16.58
CA ASP A 90 4.27 -10.57 -17.25
C ASP A 90 5.19 -9.79 -16.27
N GLY A 91 5.06 -10.03 -14.97
CA GLY A 91 5.80 -9.34 -13.93
C GLY A 91 5.85 -10.12 -12.63
N SER A 92 6.15 -9.43 -11.54
CA SER A 92 6.22 -10.02 -10.20
C SER A 92 5.73 -9.03 -9.16
N PHE A 93 5.53 -9.47 -7.93
CA PHE A 93 5.13 -8.59 -6.83
C PHE A 93 6.03 -8.79 -5.62
N ASN A 94 6.35 -7.68 -4.95
CA ASN A 94 6.72 -7.72 -3.55
C ASN A 94 5.45 -7.55 -2.71
N ILE A 95 5.16 -8.55 -1.88
CA ILE A 95 4.09 -8.54 -0.90
C ILE A 95 4.73 -8.56 0.47
N ALA A 96 4.54 -7.51 1.26
CA ALA A 96 5.25 -7.34 2.51
C ALA A 96 4.32 -6.87 3.63
N ILE A 97 4.56 -7.39 4.84
CA ILE A 97 3.95 -6.91 6.08
C ILE A 97 5.11 -6.65 7.04
N GLN A 98 5.21 -5.41 7.53
CA GLN A 98 6.12 -5.04 8.60
C GLN A 98 5.37 -5.17 9.92
N ASP A 99 5.43 -6.37 10.52
CA ASP A 99 4.74 -6.70 11.76
C ASP A 99 5.52 -6.26 13.02
N GLY A 100 5.42 -4.99 13.37
CA GLY A 100 5.99 -4.39 14.58
C GLY A 100 7.14 -3.40 14.31
N PRO A 101 7.49 -2.52 15.28
CA PRO A 101 8.46 -1.44 15.08
C PRO A 101 9.84 -1.91 14.61
N GLU A 102 10.33 -3.04 15.13
CA GLU A 102 11.62 -3.64 14.76
C GLU A 102 11.63 -4.28 13.37
N SER A 103 10.49 -4.30 12.68
CA SER A 103 10.38 -4.73 11.27
C SER A 103 10.22 -3.55 10.30
N GLY A 104 10.21 -2.31 10.80
CA GLY A 104 10.00 -1.10 10.00
C GLY A 104 8.59 -0.52 10.06
N GLN A 105 7.69 -1.08 10.89
CA GLN A 105 6.33 -0.57 11.02
C GLN A 105 6.31 0.85 11.57
N THR A 106 5.76 1.78 10.79
CA THR A 106 5.76 3.22 11.10
C THR A 106 4.41 3.72 11.57
N VAL A 107 3.33 3.22 10.98
CA VAL A 107 1.97 3.43 11.46
C VAL A 107 1.54 2.20 12.23
N ALA A 108 1.14 2.39 13.50
CA ALA A 108 0.71 1.33 14.41
C ALA A 108 -0.70 0.79 14.08
N HIS A 109 -0.90 0.45 12.82
CA HIS A 109 -2.07 -0.20 12.25
C HIS A 109 -1.52 -1.18 11.20
N LEU A 110 -1.79 -2.49 11.35
CA LEU A 110 -1.36 -3.52 10.42
C LEU A 110 -1.73 -3.15 8.98
N HIS A 111 -0.80 -3.28 8.04
CA HIS A 111 -1.04 -3.05 6.62
C HIS A 111 -0.13 -3.95 5.79
N CYS A 112 -0.65 -4.38 4.64
CA CYS A 112 0.08 -5.18 3.66
C CYS A 112 0.44 -4.32 2.45
N HIS A 113 1.73 -4.21 2.15
CA HIS A 113 2.25 -3.57 0.95
C HIS A 113 2.11 -4.50 -0.25
N ILE A 114 1.65 -3.95 -1.37
CA ILE A 114 1.58 -4.63 -2.65
C ILE A 114 2.32 -3.77 -3.67
N ILE A 115 3.45 -4.27 -4.16
CA ILE A 115 4.35 -3.51 -5.04
C ILE A 115 4.58 -4.29 -6.33
N PRO A 116 4.07 -3.82 -7.49
CA PRO A 116 4.34 -4.45 -8.78
C PRO A 116 5.81 -4.25 -9.18
N ARG A 117 6.39 -5.31 -9.73
CA ARG A 117 7.75 -5.37 -10.28
C ARG A 117 7.66 -5.68 -11.77
N THR A 118 8.06 -4.72 -12.59
CA THR A 118 8.20 -4.87 -14.03
C THR A 118 9.65 -5.20 -14.38
N LYS A 119 9.89 -5.68 -15.62
CA LYS A 119 11.25 -5.87 -16.13
C LYS A 119 12.07 -4.58 -16.10
N ASP A 120 11.44 -3.42 -16.30
CA ASP A 120 12.15 -2.13 -16.21
C ASP A 120 12.56 -1.79 -14.77
N SER A 121 11.83 -2.28 -13.77
CA SER A 121 12.20 -2.19 -12.35
C SER A 121 13.24 -3.23 -11.90
N SER A 122 13.71 -4.11 -12.81
CA SER A 122 14.72 -5.13 -12.49
C SER A 122 16.12 -4.53 -12.30
N GLY A 123 16.35 -3.31 -12.79
CA GLY A 123 17.60 -2.58 -12.56
C GLY A 123 17.84 -2.21 -11.09
N GLU A 124 16.81 -2.28 -10.24
CA GLU A 124 16.95 -2.04 -8.80
C GLU A 124 17.45 -3.26 -8.00
N GLY A 125 17.44 -4.46 -8.59
CA GLY A 125 17.88 -5.69 -7.93
C GLY A 125 17.20 -5.91 -6.55
N ASP A 126 18.02 -6.23 -5.55
CA ASP A 126 17.62 -6.41 -4.15
C ASP A 126 17.43 -5.10 -3.38
N GLY A 127 17.71 -3.93 -3.99
CA GLY A 127 17.60 -2.62 -3.33
C GLY A 127 16.17 -2.28 -2.88
N ILE A 128 15.15 -2.98 -3.36
CA ILE A 128 13.78 -2.83 -2.87
C ILE A 128 13.65 -3.22 -1.39
N TYR A 129 14.44 -4.19 -0.91
CA TYR A 129 14.40 -4.60 0.49
C TYR A 129 14.96 -3.50 1.38
N ASP A 130 16.03 -2.86 0.95
CA ASP A 130 16.62 -1.71 1.63
C ASP A 130 15.62 -0.53 1.65
N ARG A 131 14.91 -0.28 0.54
CA ARG A 131 13.89 0.78 0.43
C ARG A 131 12.65 0.50 1.29
N LEU A 132 12.20 -0.75 1.35
CA LEU A 132 11.13 -1.18 2.26
C LEU A 132 11.53 -0.98 3.72
N GLN A 133 12.78 -1.26 4.07
CA GLN A 133 13.31 -1.05 5.42
C GLN A 133 13.66 0.41 5.72
N GLY A 134 13.86 1.22 4.68
CA GLY A 134 14.18 2.64 4.75
C GLY A 134 12.95 3.56 4.79
N GLU A 135 13.17 4.85 4.57
CA GLU A 135 12.09 5.85 4.57
C GLU A 135 11.07 5.66 3.44
N GLU A 136 11.41 4.94 2.37
CA GLU A 136 10.49 4.74 1.25
C GLU A 136 9.37 3.75 1.55
N GLY A 137 9.59 2.81 2.46
CA GLY A 137 8.55 1.95 3.03
C GLY A 137 7.71 2.65 4.10
N ASN A 138 8.14 3.82 4.58
CA ASN A 138 7.49 4.55 5.66
C ASN A 138 6.21 5.26 5.17
N VAL A 139 5.07 4.67 5.52
CA VAL A 139 3.73 5.18 5.17
C VAL A 139 3.28 6.35 6.06
N GLY A 140 3.90 6.55 7.23
CA GLY A 140 3.55 7.63 8.17
C GLY A 140 4.16 9.00 7.81
N GLY A 141 5.17 9.01 6.93
CA GLY A 141 5.97 10.22 6.65
C GLY A 141 5.45 11.11 5.52
N GLY A 142 4.30 10.79 4.93
CA GLY A 142 3.84 11.52 3.75
C GLY A 142 2.93 12.70 4.05
N LEU A 143 1.99 12.55 5.00
CA LEU A 143 0.88 13.49 5.12
C LEU A 143 1.33 14.81 5.78
N TRP A 144 2.14 14.80 6.85
CA TRP A 144 2.54 16.04 7.55
C TRP A 144 3.85 15.86 8.35
N ASP A 145 5.00 16.25 7.79
CA ASP A 145 6.34 16.24 8.42
C ASP A 145 6.52 17.25 9.59
N LEU A 146 5.45 17.74 10.22
CA LEU A 146 5.52 18.68 11.35
C LEU A 146 5.39 18.01 12.73
N GLN A 147 4.90 16.77 12.81
CA GLN A 147 4.70 16.04 14.08
C GLN A 147 4.91 14.53 13.88
N ARG A 148 6.12 14.13 13.45
CA ARG A 148 6.48 12.71 13.39
C ARG A 148 6.45 12.11 14.82
N PRO A 149 5.73 10.99 15.05
CA PRO A 149 5.92 10.18 16.25
C PRO A 149 7.38 9.74 16.31
N ILE A 150 7.98 9.72 17.50
CA ILE A 150 9.35 9.21 17.68
C ILE A 150 9.33 7.73 17.28
N PRO A 151 10.17 7.29 16.31
CA PRO A 151 10.26 5.88 15.95
C PRO A 151 10.54 5.06 17.21
N ILE A 152 9.69 4.08 17.50
CA ILE A 152 9.82 3.23 18.69
C ILE A 152 10.89 2.13 18.46
N GLY A 153 11.39 1.97 17.23
CA GLY A 153 12.39 0.98 16.83
C GLY A 153 13.84 1.49 16.83
N LYS A 154 14.79 0.55 16.69
CA LYS A 154 16.25 0.81 16.69
C LYS A 154 16.81 1.32 15.35
N PHE A 155 15.99 1.49 14.33
CA PHE A 155 16.48 1.90 13.01
C PHE A 155 16.86 3.39 13.00
N PRO A 156 18.00 3.76 12.38
CA PRO A 156 18.41 5.15 12.26
C PRO A 156 17.38 5.96 11.46
N LYS A 157 17.22 7.24 11.82
CA LYS A 157 16.50 8.21 10.99
C LYS A 157 17.32 8.43 9.72
N ILE A 158 16.77 8.12 8.54
CA ILE A 158 17.44 8.34 7.25
C ILE A 158 16.67 9.43 6.53
N GLU A 159 16.89 10.71 6.87
CA GLU A 159 16.16 11.83 6.24
C GLU A 159 16.39 11.85 4.72
N ASP A 160 15.35 11.55 3.95
CA ASP A 160 15.41 11.65 2.48
C ASP A 160 15.00 13.06 2.01
N ILE A 161 16.01 13.88 1.72
CA ILE A 161 15.87 15.26 1.24
C ILE A 161 15.33 15.30 -0.22
N ASP A 162 15.37 14.19 -0.96
CA ASP A 162 15.23 14.21 -2.42
C ASP A 162 13.88 13.67 -2.97
N ARG A 163 13.00 13.05 -2.15
CA ARG A 163 11.65 12.64 -2.59
C ARG A 163 10.50 13.38 -1.88
N LYS A 164 9.76 14.18 -2.65
CA LYS A 164 8.55 14.87 -2.21
C LYS A 164 7.36 13.91 -2.10
N SER A 165 6.62 14.00 -0.99
CA SER A 165 5.30 13.37 -0.85
C SER A 165 4.40 13.75 -2.03
N ARG A 166 3.59 12.80 -2.50
CA ARG A 166 2.55 13.11 -3.48
C ARG A 166 1.54 14.08 -2.90
N SER A 167 0.95 14.93 -3.74
CA SER A 167 -0.14 15.79 -3.31
C SER A 167 -1.39 14.96 -3.04
N ALA A 168 -2.29 15.47 -2.20
CA ALA A 168 -3.58 14.82 -1.96
C ALA A 168 -4.39 14.67 -3.26
N ASP A 169 -4.27 15.63 -4.19
CA ASP A 169 -4.94 15.58 -5.49
C ASP A 169 -4.41 14.43 -6.35
N ASP A 170 -3.09 14.25 -6.45
CA ASP A 170 -2.48 13.13 -7.17
C ASP A 170 -2.95 11.78 -6.62
N MET A 171 -2.98 11.65 -5.29
CA MET A 171 -3.46 10.44 -4.63
C MET A 171 -4.95 10.20 -4.90
N ASN A 172 -5.77 11.25 -4.89
CA ASN A 172 -7.20 11.15 -5.17
C ASN A 172 -7.48 10.75 -6.62
N GLN A 173 -6.72 11.31 -7.56
CA GLN A 173 -6.79 10.95 -8.98
C GLN A 173 -6.39 9.50 -9.20
N GLU A 174 -5.29 9.04 -8.59
CA GLU A 174 -4.89 7.63 -8.67
C GLU A 174 -5.93 6.71 -8.05
N ALA A 175 -6.44 7.04 -6.85
CA ALA A 175 -7.49 6.25 -6.21
C ALA A 175 -8.75 6.17 -7.08
N ALA A 176 -9.15 7.28 -7.72
CA ALA A 176 -10.29 7.29 -8.65
C ALA A 176 -10.03 6.43 -9.91
N PHE A 177 -8.80 6.45 -10.44
CA PHE A 177 -8.40 5.57 -11.52
C PHE A 177 -8.49 4.10 -11.09
N LEU A 178 -7.87 3.73 -9.96
CA LEU A 178 -7.85 2.35 -9.48
C LEU A 178 -9.24 1.82 -9.12
N ARG A 179 -10.16 2.65 -8.61
CA ARG A 179 -11.58 2.26 -8.40
C ARG A 179 -12.21 1.71 -9.67
N LYS A 180 -12.04 2.43 -10.79
CA LYS A 180 -12.55 1.99 -12.11
C LYS A 180 -11.87 0.70 -12.57
N GLN A 181 -10.58 0.55 -12.30
CA GLN A 181 -9.85 -0.66 -12.67
C GLN A 181 -10.28 -1.89 -11.87
N MET A 182 -10.69 -1.73 -10.61
CA MET A 182 -11.20 -2.82 -9.78
C MET A 182 -12.52 -3.41 -10.32
N GLU A 183 -13.31 -2.64 -11.06
CA GLU A 183 -14.56 -3.12 -11.70
C GLU A 183 -14.28 -4.09 -12.86
N LEU A 184 -13.07 -4.03 -13.43
CA LEU A 184 -12.66 -4.89 -14.54
C LEU A 184 -12.07 -6.23 -14.07
N VAL A 185 -11.97 -6.42 -12.75
CA VAL A 185 -11.41 -7.61 -12.12
C VAL A 185 -12.48 -8.17 -11.17
N GLU A 186 -13.46 -8.87 -11.73
CA GLU A 186 -14.35 -9.74 -10.95
C GLU A 186 -13.62 -11.00 -10.51
#